data_AF-A0A955D6J6-F1
#
_entry.id   AF-A0A955D6J6-F1
#
_cell.length_a   1.000
_cell.length_b   1.000
_cell.length_c   1.000
_cell.angle_alpha   90.00
_cell.angle_beta   90.00
_cell.angle_gamma   90.00
#
_symmetry.space_group_name_H-M   'P 1'
#
loop_
_entity.id
_entity.type
_entity.pdbx_description
1 polymer ?
#
loop_
_entity_poly.entity_id
_entity_poly.type
_entity_poly.pdbx_seq_one_letter_code
_entity_poly.pdbx_strand_id
1 'polypeptide(L)'
;MLSPLAHRASTWIAQGGAAPPTSSSPPPPTTPTEIALIALGVAILAIGLWLLARARKTPADAACDPPLPLIGPARRPTLFTLGMGGIILGYHIAAWGVPRWLPLHVPLPMWWALAAGLALAITGSLVSERLERDRPS
;
A
#
# COMPACT_ATOMS: atom_id res chain seq x y z
N MET A 1 -7.61 -11.44 -54.66
CA MET A 1 -7.26 -11.80 -53.27
C MET A 1 -7.61 -10.62 -52.38
N LEU A 2 -8.77 -10.67 -51.71
CA LEU A 2 -9.24 -9.60 -50.82
C LEU A 2 -8.69 -9.84 -49.41
N SER A 3 -8.08 -8.81 -48.81
CA SER A 3 -7.43 -8.88 -47.51
C SER A 3 -8.40 -9.30 -46.39
N PRO A 4 -7.97 -10.14 -45.42
CA PRO A 4 -8.81 -10.61 -44.30
C PRO A 4 -9.37 -9.50 -43.40
N LEU A 5 -8.89 -8.27 -43.51
CA LEU A 5 -9.44 -7.11 -42.79
C LEU A 5 -10.80 -6.65 -43.34
N ALA A 6 -11.10 -6.88 -44.64
CA ALA A 6 -12.38 -6.48 -45.23
C ALA A 6 -13.56 -7.30 -44.68
N HIS A 7 -13.32 -8.56 -44.30
CA HIS A 7 -14.36 -9.44 -43.77
C HIS A 7 -14.74 -9.11 -42.32
N ARG A 8 -13.84 -8.47 -41.57
CA ARG A 8 -14.08 -8.08 -40.17
C ARG A 8 -14.90 -6.79 -40.06
N ALA A 9 -14.75 -5.89 -41.04
CA ALA A 9 -15.50 -4.65 -41.11
C ALA A 9 -16.98 -4.87 -41.49
N SER A 10 -17.26 -5.80 -42.42
CA SER A 10 -18.63 -6.10 -42.84
C SER A 10 -19.47 -6.76 -41.75
N THR A 11 -18.87 -7.61 -40.91
CA THR A 11 -19.57 -8.24 -39.77
C THR A 11 -19.96 -7.23 -38.69
N TRP A 12 -19.19 -6.16 -38.51
CA TRP A 12 -19.50 -5.12 -37.52
C TRP A 12 -20.71 -4.27 -37.93
N ILE A 13 -20.84 -3.98 -39.24
CA ILE A 13 -21.96 -3.19 -39.78
C ILE A 13 -23.25 -4.02 -39.80
N ALA A 14 -23.17 -5.32 -40.14
CA ALA A 14 -24.34 -6.19 -40.19
C ALA A 14 -24.97 -6.48 -38.81
N GLN A 15 -24.21 -6.36 -37.72
CA GLN A 15 -24.72 -6.48 -36.34
C GLN A 15 -25.35 -5.18 -35.81
N GLY A 16 -25.57 -4.19 -36.67
CA GLY A 16 -26.38 -3.02 -36.35
C GLY A 16 -25.73 -2.13 -35.32
N GLY A 17 -24.41 -1.87 -35.42
CA GLY A 17 -23.72 -0.75 -34.75
C GLY A 17 -24.23 -0.44 -33.34
N ALA A 18 -24.48 -1.47 -32.52
CA ALA A 18 -25.03 -1.26 -31.20
C ALA A 18 -23.96 -0.49 -30.43
N ALA A 19 -24.29 0.74 -30.04
CA ALA A 19 -23.45 1.52 -29.16
C ALA A 19 -23.00 0.60 -28.01
N PRO A 20 -21.71 0.58 -27.64
CA PRO A 20 -21.25 -0.25 -26.54
C PRO A 20 -22.19 0.02 -25.36
N PRO A 21 -22.72 -1.01 -24.68
CA PRO A 21 -23.69 -0.81 -23.62
C PRO A 21 -23.07 0.16 -22.61
N THR A 22 -23.57 1.40 -22.62
CA THR A 22 -23.24 2.39 -21.61
C THR A 22 -23.96 1.91 -20.36
N SER A 23 -23.33 0.98 -19.64
CA SER A 23 -23.79 0.49 -18.35
C SER A 23 -23.63 1.61 -17.34
N SER A 24 -24.51 2.62 -17.42
CA SER A 24 -24.62 3.74 -16.50
C SER A 24 -25.38 3.32 -15.25
N SER A 25 -25.13 2.11 -14.76
CA SER A 25 -25.61 1.70 -13.45
C SER A 25 -24.93 2.60 -12.43
N PRO A 26 -25.68 3.27 -11.54
CA PRO A 26 -25.07 4.07 -10.49
C PRO A 26 -24.12 3.17 -9.68
N PRO A 27 -22.96 3.71 -9.23
CA PRO A 27 -22.05 2.93 -8.41
C PRO A 27 -22.79 2.41 -7.17
N PRO A 28 -22.49 1.18 -6.71
CA PRO A 28 -23.09 0.66 -5.50
C PRO A 28 -22.81 1.62 -4.33
N PRO A 29 -23.77 1.80 -3.41
CA PRO A 29 -23.56 2.64 -2.23
C PRO A 29 -22.38 2.09 -1.42
N THR A 30 -21.50 2.97 -0.95
CA THR A 30 -20.36 2.59 -0.12
C THR A 30 -20.84 1.96 1.18
N THR A 31 -20.34 0.77 1.48
CA THR A 31 -20.72 0.06 2.70
C THR A 31 -20.01 0.64 3.92
N PRO A 32 -20.59 0.56 5.14
CA PRO A 32 -19.91 0.99 6.37
C PRO A 32 -18.54 0.30 6.57
N THR A 33 -18.42 -0.94 6.11
CA THR A 33 -17.16 -1.71 6.14
C THR A 33 -16.08 -1.09 5.25
N GLU A 34 -16.43 -0.62 4.05
CA GLU A 34 -15.48 0.09 3.17
C GLU A 34 -14.99 1.38 3.82
N ILE A 35 -15.91 2.15 4.42
CA ILE A 35 -15.56 3.39 5.15
C ILE A 35 -14.60 3.07 6.29
N ALA A 36 -14.86 2.00 7.06
CA ALA A 36 -13.99 1.57 8.15
C ALA A 36 -12.59 1.17 7.66
N LEU A 37 -12.48 0.45 6.54
CA LEU A 37 -11.19 0.08 5.93
C LEU A 37 -10.42 1.31 5.43
N ILE A 38 -11.11 2.26 4.77
CA ILE A 38 -10.52 3.52 4.32
C ILE A 38 -9.99 4.29 5.53
N ALA A 39 -10.82 4.46 6.57
CA ALA A 39 -10.44 5.18 7.78
C ALA A 39 -9.24 4.53 8.47
N LEU A 40 -9.22 3.19 8.59
CA LEU A 40 -8.11 2.44 9.16
C LEU A 40 -6.83 2.62 8.33
N GLY A 41 -6.91 2.50 7.01
CA GLY A 41 -5.77 2.68 6.11
C GLY A 41 -5.19 4.10 6.19
N VAL A 42 -6.06 5.12 6.23
CA VAL A 42 -5.66 6.53 6.42
C VAL A 42 -4.99 6.74 7.78
N ALA A 43 -5.52 6.15 8.86
CA ALA A 43 -4.91 6.25 10.18
C ALA A 43 -3.50 5.62 10.21
N ILE A 44 -3.33 4.43 9.64
CA ILE A 44 -2.03 3.74 9.56
C ILE A 44 -1.04 4.55 8.70
N LEU A 45 -1.50 5.11 7.58
CA LEU A 45 -0.70 5.96 6.71
C LEU A 45 -0.25 7.24 7.44
N ALA A 46 -1.14 7.88 8.18
CA ALA A 46 -0.82 9.05 9.00
C ALA A 46 0.22 8.73 10.08
N ILE A 47 0.10 7.58 10.74
CA ILE A 47 1.12 7.09 11.70
C ILE A 47 2.46 6.89 10.98
N GLY A 48 2.47 6.28 9.79
CA GLY A 48 3.68 6.11 8.98
C GLY A 48 4.37 7.42 8.63
N LEU A 49 3.60 8.41 8.14
CA LEU A 49 4.09 9.77 7.86
C LEU A 49 4.64 10.45 9.10
N TRP A 50 3.96 10.31 10.23
CA TRP A 50 4.42 10.85 11.51
C TRP A 50 5.75 10.24 11.97
N LEU A 51 5.92 8.91 11.82
CA LEU A 51 7.19 8.23 12.11
C LEU A 51 8.32 8.71 11.18
N LEU A 52 8.05 8.90 9.89
CA LEU A 52 9.01 9.47 8.95
C LEU A 52 9.39 10.91 9.32
N ALA A 53 8.42 11.73 9.73
CA ALA A 53 8.68 13.09 10.21
C ALA A 53 9.55 13.08 11.47
N ARG A 54 9.37 12.11 12.38
CA ARG A 54 10.27 11.91 13.53
C ARG A 54 11.65 11.43 13.10
N ALA A 55 11.75 10.43 12.23
CA ALA A 55 13.04 9.92 11.72
C ALA A 55 13.90 11.04 11.10
N ARG A 56 13.28 12.03 10.46
CA ARG A 56 13.97 13.20 9.91
C ARG A 56 14.53 14.15 10.97
N LYS A 57 13.94 14.16 12.16
CA LYS A 57 14.35 15.00 13.30
C LYS A 57 15.31 14.29 14.25
N THR A 58 15.38 12.96 14.21
CA THR A 58 16.28 12.16 15.06
C THR A 58 17.71 12.21 14.51
N PRO A 59 18.72 12.55 15.34
CA PRO A 59 20.14 12.41 14.99
C PRO A 59 20.50 10.98 14.59
N ALA A 60 21.53 10.79 13.76
CA ALA A 60 21.92 9.46 13.28
C ALA A 60 22.29 8.50 14.42
N ASP A 61 22.97 9.01 15.45
CA ASP A 61 23.52 8.20 16.54
C ASP A 61 22.62 8.17 17.78
N ALA A 62 21.50 8.90 17.76
CA ALA A 62 20.60 9.00 18.90
C ALA A 62 19.40 8.06 18.76
N ALA A 63 18.98 7.48 19.89
CA ALA A 63 17.69 6.84 19.98
C ALA A 63 16.57 7.89 19.97
N CYS A 64 15.40 7.51 19.47
CA CYS A 64 14.22 8.35 19.51
C CYS A 64 13.75 8.60 20.95
N ASP A 65 13.44 9.87 21.22
CA ASP A 65 12.83 10.34 22.47
C ASP A 65 11.56 11.15 22.16
N PRO A 66 10.39 10.86 22.80
CA PRO A 66 10.08 9.67 23.60
C PRO A 66 10.18 8.35 22.81
N PRO A 67 10.47 7.23 23.52
CA PRO A 67 10.50 5.89 22.93
C PRO A 67 9.13 5.50 22.36
N LEU A 68 9.13 4.56 21.43
CA LEU A 68 7.88 4.02 20.87
C LEU A 68 7.18 3.15 21.91
N PRO A 69 5.84 3.24 22.04
CA PRO A 69 5.10 2.56 23.11
C PRO A 69 5.20 1.02 23.08
N LEU A 70 5.45 0.42 21.91
CA LEU A 70 5.50 -1.03 21.73
C LEU A 70 6.92 -1.59 21.51
N ILE A 71 7.84 -0.76 21.02
CA ILE A 71 9.16 -1.20 20.52
C ILE A 71 10.29 -0.67 21.41
N GLY A 72 10.02 0.37 22.22
CA GLY A 72 11.01 1.02 23.05
C GLY A 72 11.87 2.04 22.27
N PRO A 73 13.12 2.29 22.70
CA PRO A 73 14.00 3.23 22.04
C PRO A 73 14.40 2.69 20.66
N ALA A 74 14.03 3.42 19.60
CA ALA A 74 14.32 3.07 18.21
C ALA A 74 15.19 4.14 17.57
N ARG A 75 16.21 3.76 16.81
CA ARG A 75 17.05 4.69 16.03
C ARG A 75 16.38 5.13 14.72
N ARG A 76 16.97 6.15 14.10
CA ARG A 76 16.56 6.70 12.79
C ARG A 76 16.27 5.66 11.69
N PRO A 77 17.13 4.65 11.40
CA PRO A 77 16.86 3.67 10.35
C PRO A 77 15.63 2.80 10.65
N THR A 78 15.43 2.43 11.92
CA THR A 78 14.24 1.68 12.36
C THR A 78 12.98 2.52 12.21
N LEU A 79 13.00 3.79 12.64
CA LEU A 79 11.87 4.71 12.44
C LEU A 79 11.54 4.92 10.96
N PHE A 80 12.56 5.02 10.10
CA PHE A 80 12.37 5.16 8.67
C PHE A 80 11.70 3.91 8.07
N THR A 81 12.19 2.72 8.42
CA THR A 81 11.64 1.44 7.95
C THR A 81 10.19 1.25 8.42
N LEU A 82 9.91 1.53 9.69
CA LEU A 82 8.55 1.49 10.24
C LEU A 82 7.63 2.52 9.58
N GLY A 83 8.12 3.74 9.36
CA GLY A 83 7.37 4.81 8.70
C GLY A 83 7.01 4.44 7.26
N MET A 84 8.00 3.99 6.48
CA MET A 84 7.80 3.56 5.09
C MET A 84 6.87 2.36 5.01
N GLY A 85 7.09 1.35 5.86
CA GLY A 85 6.23 0.18 5.97
C GLY A 85 4.78 0.53 6.32
N GLY A 86 4.58 1.47 7.25
CA GLY A 86 3.27 1.98 7.62
C GLY A 86 2.55 2.71 6.48
N ILE A 87 3.27 3.55 5.71
CA ILE A 87 2.68 4.21 4.53
C ILE A 87 2.23 3.17 3.49
N ILE A 88 3.09 2.20 3.18
CA ILE A 88 2.78 1.15 2.21
C ILE A 88 1.58 0.34 2.70
N LEU A 89 1.59 -0.13 3.95
CA LEU A 89 0.51 -0.93 4.52
C LEU A 89 -0.81 -0.13 4.57
N GLY A 90 -0.77 1.11 5.04
CA GLY A 90 -1.95 1.98 5.12
C GLY A 90 -2.56 2.26 3.75
N TYR A 91 -1.72 2.51 2.73
CA TYR A 91 -2.17 2.62 1.34
C TYR A 91 -2.91 1.37 0.86
N HIS A 92 -2.36 0.18 1.10
CA HIS A 92 -2.96 -1.07 0.64
C HIS A 92 -4.29 -1.38 1.35
N ILE A 93 -4.38 -1.10 2.66
CA ILE A 93 -5.62 -1.24 3.41
C ILE A 93 -6.68 -0.26 2.91
N ALA A 94 -6.31 1.01 2.69
CA ALA A 94 -7.23 2.01 2.15
C ALA A 94 -7.70 1.63 0.74
N ALA A 95 -6.80 1.15 -0.12
CA ALA A 95 -7.10 0.75 -1.48
C ALA A 95 -8.11 -0.41 -1.56
N TRP A 96 -8.18 -1.29 -0.55
CA TRP A 96 -9.20 -2.34 -0.49
C TRP A 96 -10.60 -1.82 -0.20
N GLY A 97 -10.74 -0.64 0.41
CA GLY A 97 -12.04 -0.01 0.61
C GLY A 97 -12.53 0.82 -0.58
N VAL A 98 -11.67 1.08 -1.58
CA VAL A 98 -12.04 1.86 -2.76
C VAL A 98 -12.54 0.93 -3.88
N PRO A 99 -13.62 1.29 -4.60
CA PRO A 99 -14.09 0.49 -5.73
C PRO A 99 -13.01 0.26 -6.80
N ARG A 100 -13.08 -0.88 -7.47
CA ARG A 100 -12.03 -1.55 -8.29
C ARG A 100 -11.46 -0.76 -9.49
N TRP A 101 -11.80 0.50 -9.67
CA TRP A 101 -11.28 1.33 -10.77
C TRP A 101 -9.84 1.80 -10.53
N LEU A 102 -9.29 1.66 -9.31
CA LEU A 102 -7.86 1.86 -9.07
C LEU A 102 -7.03 0.61 -9.48
N PRO A 103 -6.13 0.73 -10.48
CA PRO A 103 -5.37 -0.40 -11.00
C PRO A 103 -4.24 -0.90 -10.08
N LEU A 104 -4.02 -0.25 -8.94
CA LEU A 104 -2.89 -0.51 -8.04
C LEU A 104 -3.33 -1.18 -6.73
N HIS A 105 -4.17 -2.22 -6.82
CA HIS A 105 -4.49 -3.07 -5.68
C HIS A 105 -3.63 -4.35 -5.74
N VAL A 106 -3.07 -4.76 -4.60
CA VAL A 106 -2.46 -6.09 -4.50
C VAL A 106 -3.59 -7.12 -4.47
N PRO A 107 -3.56 -8.16 -5.34
CA PRO A 107 -4.53 -9.23 -5.31
C PRO A 107 -4.59 -9.86 -3.92
N LEU A 108 -5.78 -10.18 -3.43
CA LEU A 108 -5.96 -10.89 -2.16
C LEU A 108 -4.98 -12.08 -2.00
N PRO A 109 -4.81 -13.02 -2.96
CA PRO A 109 -3.90 -14.15 -2.77
C PRO A 109 -2.42 -13.77 -2.62
N MET A 110 -2.04 -12.52 -2.89
CA MET A 110 -0.68 -12.00 -2.76
C MET A 110 -0.47 -11.15 -1.49
N TRP A 111 -1.47 -11.01 -0.61
CA TRP A 111 -1.35 -10.19 0.62
C TRP A 111 -0.23 -10.68 1.55
N TRP A 112 0.01 -11.99 1.58
CA TRP A 112 1.07 -12.61 2.39
C TRP A 112 2.47 -12.15 1.98
N ALA A 113 2.70 -11.83 0.69
CA ALA A 113 4.00 -11.36 0.22
C ALA A 113 4.32 -9.97 0.77
N LEU A 114 3.31 -9.09 0.85
CA LEU A 114 3.42 -7.79 1.47
C LEU A 114 3.69 -7.92 2.97
N ALA A 115 2.95 -8.79 3.66
CA ALA A 115 3.16 -9.06 5.08
C ALA A 115 4.56 -9.63 5.35
N ALA A 116 5.01 -10.59 4.55
CA ALA A 116 6.34 -11.19 4.68
C ALA A 116 7.46 -10.18 4.41
N GLY A 117 7.33 -9.36 3.36
CA GLY A 117 8.30 -8.30 3.05
C GLY A 117 8.40 -7.27 4.17
N LEU A 118 7.25 -6.84 4.72
CA LEU A 118 7.22 -5.91 5.85
C LEU A 118 7.84 -6.53 7.11
N ALA A 119 7.52 -7.79 7.42
CA ALA A 119 8.09 -8.51 8.56
C ALA A 119 9.61 -8.63 8.44
N LEU A 120 10.12 -9.04 7.26
CA LEU A 120 11.56 -9.14 6.99
C LEU A 120 12.26 -7.78 7.13
N ALA A 121 11.67 -6.70 6.63
CA ALA A 121 12.24 -5.36 6.75
C ALA A 121 12.33 -4.91 8.23
N ILE A 122 11.27 -5.14 9.01
CA ILE A 122 11.25 -4.78 10.43
C ILE A 122 12.26 -5.64 11.22
N THR A 123 12.21 -6.97 11.07
CA THR A 123 13.12 -7.88 11.77
C THR A 123 14.57 -7.59 11.39
N GLY A 124 14.87 -7.37 10.10
CA GLY A 124 16.21 -7.00 9.63
C GLY A 124 16.71 -5.71 10.26
N SER A 125 15.86 -4.68 10.32
CA SER A 125 16.21 -3.41 10.97
C SER A 125 16.50 -3.58 12.46
N LEU A 126 15.68 -4.35 13.18
CA LEU A 126 15.85 -4.59 14.61
C LEU A 126 17.10 -5.43 14.92
N VAL A 127 17.39 -6.45 14.10
CA VAL A 127 18.60 -7.27 14.24
C VAL A 127 19.85 -6.43 13.98
N SER A 128 19.84 -5.61 12.92
CA SER A 128 20.94 -4.70 12.62
C SER A 128 21.23 -3.76 13.78
N GLU A 129 20.18 -3.18 14.39
CA GLU A 129 20.30 -2.27 15.53
C GLU A 129 20.88 -2.97 16.78
N ARG A 130 20.55 -4.25 17.00
CA ARG A 130 21.15 -5.04 18.09
C ARG A 130 22.63 -5.32 17.84
N LEU A 131 22.99 -5.74 16.63
CA LEU A 131 24.39 -6.05 16.28
C LEU A 131 25.31 -4.83 16.41
N GLU A 132 24.79 -3.64 16.08
CA GLU A 132 25.56 -2.40 16.21
C GLU A 132 25.74 -1.96 17.68
N ARG A 133 24.78 -2.27 18.55
CA ARG A 133 24.88 -2.01 19.99
C ARG A 133 25.92 -2.91 20.69
N ASP A 134 26.11 -4.13 20.21
CA ASP A 134 26.99 -5.11 20.85
C ASP A 134 28.46 -4.98 20.42
N ARG A 135 28.78 -4.07 19.48
CA ARG A 135 30.14 -3.87 18.99
C ARG A 135 30.94 -3.06 20.03
N PRO A 136 32.01 -3.61 20.65
CA PRO A 136 32.84 -2.86 21.58
C PRO A 136 33.56 -1.74 20.84
N SER A 137 33.46 -0.51 21.38
CA SER A 137 34.15 0.69 20.89
C SER A 137 35.65 0.64 21.13
#